data_AF-A0A518KE19-F1
#
_entry.id   AF-A0A518KE19-F1
#
_cell.length_a   1.000
_cell.length_b   1.000
_cell.length_c   1.000
_cell.angle_alpha   90.00
_cell.angle_beta   90.00
_cell.angle_gamma   90.00
#
_symmetry.space_group_name_H-M   'P 1'
#
loop_
_entity.id
_entity.type
_entity.pdbx_description
1 polymer ?
#
loop_
_entity_poly.entity_id
_entity_poly.type
_entity_poly.pdbx_seq_one_letter_code
_entity_poly.pdbx_strand_id
1 'polypeptide(L)'
;MVQITPEQVEALAQSEDHCLRIRDPKTNKQYVIFEEPAVPEADAEHIEYMRRGLEEAEEAIAQGDVAPWNKDAFLAEMHQQHGGR
;
A
#
# COMPACT_ATOMS: atom_id res chain seq x y z
N MET A 1 17.80 16.27 11.92
CA MET A 1 17.57 14.81 11.90
C MET A 1 17.20 14.37 13.30
N VAL A 2 16.02 13.80 13.48
CA VAL A 2 15.63 13.13 14.73
C VAL A 2 16.29 11.75 14.71
N GLN A 3 17.18 11.46 15.66
CA GLN A 3 17.76 10.12 15.80
C GLN A 3 16.74 9.25 16.53
N ILE A 4 16.20 8.25 15.83
CA ILE A 4 15.33 7.24 16.42
C ILE A 4 16.20 6.25 17.19
N THR A 5 15.80 5.91 18.42
CA THR A 5 16.56 4.95 19.24
C THR A 5 16.27 3.51 18.80
N PRO A 6 17.17 2.54 19.04
CA PRO A 6 16.91 1.12 18.73
C PRO A 6 15.61 0.58 19.35
N GLU A 7 15.30 1.02 20.58
CA GLU A 7 14.05 0.67 21.29
C GLU A 7 12.80 1.20 20.56
N GLN A 8 12.89 2.37 19.93
CA GLN A 8 11.79 2.94 19.14
C GLN A 8 11.61 2.20 17.80
N VAL A 9 12.70 1.67 17.22
CA VAL A 9 12.62 0.83 16.02
C VAL A 9 11.93 -0.50 16.35
N GLU A 10 12.26 -1.12 17.49
CA GLU A 10 11.60 -2.34 17.95
C GLU A 10 10.11 -2.10 18.26
N ALA A 11 9.77 -0.97 18.88
CA ALA A 11 8.38 -0.59 19.13
C ALA A 11 7.58 -0.30 17.84
N LEU A 12 8.23 0.21 16.79
CA LEU A 12 7.62 0.36 15.46
C LEU A 12 7.30 -1.01 14.84
N ALA A 13 8.24 -1.96 14.93
CA ALA A 13 8.08 -3.30 14.35
C ALA A 13 6.99 -4.14 15.05
N GLN A 14 6.69 -3.85 16.32
CA GLN A 14 5.66 -4.55 17.11
C GLN A 14 4.29 -3.84 17.10
N SER A 15 4.19 -2.64 16.52
CA SER A 15 2.95 -1.88 16.44
C SER A 15 2.06 -2.44 15.33
N GLU A 16 0.82 -2.84 15.65
CA GLU A 16 -0.19 -3.25 14.65
C GLU A 16 -0.44 -2.18 13.58
N ASP A 17 -0.32 -0.90 13.96
CA ASP A 17 -0.56 0.25 13.07
C ASP A 17 0.71 0.71 12.32
N HIS A 18 1.85 0.02 12.47
CA HIS A 18 3.17 0.43 11.94
C HIS A 18 3.55 1.89 12.23
N CYS A 19 3.11 2.42 13.38
CA CYS A 19 3.16 3.84 13.70
C CYS A 19 3.60 4.06 15.15
N LEU A 20 4.59 4.93 15.34
CA LEU A 20 5.11 5.29 16.65
C LEU A 20 4.73 6.72 17.01
N ARG A 21 4.11 6.87 18.18
CA ARG A 21 3.69 8.16 18.74
C ARG A 21 4.68 8.58 19.83
N ILE A 22 5.43 9.65 19.59
CA ILE A 22 6.40 10.19 20.56
C ILE A 22 5.86 11.51 21.11
N ARG A 23 5.88 11.65 22.45
CA ARG A 23 5.61 12.94 23.10
C ARG A 23 6.91 13.59 23.51
N ASP A 24 7.16 14.80 23.02
CA ASP A 24 8.31 15.60 23.43
C ASP A 24 7.99 16.36 24.73
N PRO A 25 8.65 16.05 25.86
CA PRO A 25 8.38 16.70 27.14
C PRO A 25 8.80 18.17 27.19
N LYS A 26 9.70 18.63 26.32
CA LYS A 26 10.18 20.03 26.30
C LYS A 26 9.22 20.95 25.55
N THR A 27 8.62 20.45 24.47
CA THR A 27 7.73 21.25 23.61
C THR A 27 6.25 20.89 23.82
N ASN A 28 5.96 19.83 24.57
CA ASN A 28 4.64 19.23 24.74
C ASN A 28 3.94 18.87 23.41
N LYS A 29 4.72 18.69 22.34
CA LYS A 29 4.23 18.27 21.03
C LYS A 29 4.21 16.75 20.92
N GLN A 30 3.24 16.25 20.16
CA GLN A 30 3.15 14.84 19.79
C GLN A 30 3.61 14.69 18.34
N TYR A 31 4.59 13.81 18.13
CA TYR A 31 5.10 13.42 16.83
C TYR A 31 4.59 12.03 16.49
N VAL A 32 4.30 11.82 15.21
CA VAL A 32 3.86 10.55 14.66
C VAL A 32 4.90 10.15 13.62
N ILE A 33 5.49 8.97 13.79
CA ILE A 33 6.47 8.39 12.88
C ILE A 33 5.82 7.16 12.26
N PHE A 34 5.81 7.10 10.94
CA PHE A 34 5.33 5.95 10.17
C PHE A 34 6.50 5.36 9.39
N GLU A 35 6.49 4.05 9.24
CA GLU A 35 7.34 3.37 8.27
C GLU A 35 6.73 3.57 6.89
N GLU A 36 7.43 4.27 6.00
CA GLU A 36 7.04 4.30 4.59
C GLU A 36 7.37 2.90 4.04
N PRO A 37 6.37 2.12 3.59
CA PRO A 37 6.67 0.86 2.93
C PRO A 37 7.54 1.20 1.73
N ALA A 38 8.79 0.70 1.74
CA ALA A 38 9.61 0.74 0.54
C ALA A 38 8.85 -0.05 -0.51
N VAL A 39 8.18 0.66 -1.42
CA VAL A 39 7.61 0.03 -2.61
C VAL A 39 8.81 -0.63 -3.28
N PRO A 40 8.87 -1.97 -3.36
CA PRO A 40 10.00 -2.60 -4.01
C PRO A 40 10.10 -2.01 -5.40
N GLU A 41 11.27 -1.47 -5.75
CA GLU A 41 11.52 -1.03 -7.12
C GLU A 41 11.19 -2.23 -8.01
N ALA A 42 10.22 -2.05 -8.91
CA ALA A 42 9.82 -3.11 -9.81
C ALA A 42 11.07 -3.53 -10.59
N ASP A 43 11.46 -4.81 -10.47
CA ASP A 43 12.56 -5.33 -11.25
C ASP A 43 12.20 -5.32 -12.75
N ALA A 44 13.18 -5.56 -13.61
CA ALA A 44 12.98 -5.55 -15.05
C ALA A 44 11.91 -6.57 -15.50
N GLU A 45 11.74 -7.68 -14.78
CA GLU A 45 10.73 -8.69 -15.09
C GLU A 45 9.32 -8.19 -14.79
N HIS A 46 9.12 -7.54 -13.64
CA HIS A 46 7.86 -6.91 -13.26
C HIS A 46 7.50 -5.76 -14.21
N ILE A 47 8.48 -4.96 -14.64
CA ILE A 47 8.26 -3.88 -15.61
C ILE A 47 7.78 -4.45 -16.95
N GLU A 48 8.44 -5.49 -17.47
CA GLU A 48 8.04 -6.14 -18.73
C GLU A 48 6.67 -6.81 -18.62
N TYR A 49 6.37 -7.44 -17.48
CA TYR A 49 5.04 -8.00 -17.20
C TYR A 49 3.96 -6.91 -17.27
N MET A 50 4.16 -5.78 -16.59
CA MET A 50 3.22 -4.65 -16.62
C MET A 50 3.06 -4.08 -18.02
N ARG A 51 4.17 -3.95 -18.76
CA ARG A 51 4.16 -3.44 -20.14
C ARG A 51 3.30 -4.31 -21.05
N ARG A 52 3.52 -5.63 -21.02
CA ARG A 52 2.74 -6.59 -21.82
C ARG A 52 1.25 -6.53 -21.47
N GLY A 53 0.92 -6.47 -20.18
CA GLY A 53 -0.49 -6.37 -19.76
C GLY A 53 -1.17 -5.09 -20.26
N LEU A 54 -0.45 -3.97 -20.35
CA LEU A 54 -0.97 -2.72 -20.91
C LEU A 54 -1.17 -2.82 -22.43
N GLU A 55 -0.21 -3.39 -23.17
CA GLU A 55 -0.33 -3.61 -24.61
C GLU A 55 -1.53 -4.52 -24.95
N GLU A 56 -1.70 -5.63 -24.23
CA GLU A 56 -2.86 -6.53 -24.39
C GLU A 56 -4.19 -5.80 -24.09
N ALA A 57 -4.22 -4.93 -23.08
CA ALA A 57 -5.40 -4.14 -22.76
C ALA A 57 -5.75 -3.12 -23.85
N GLU A 58 -4.74 -2.44 -24.43
CA GLU A 58 -4.95 -1.51 -25.54
C GLU A 58 -5.49 -2.23 -26.78
N GLU A 59 -4.97 -3.42 -27.09
CA GLU A 59 -5.48 -4.24 -28.20
C GLU A 59 -6.92 -4.69 -27.98
N ALA A 60 -7.26 -5.16 -26.77
CA ALA A 60 -8.62 -5.55 -26.41
C ALA A 60 -9.59 -4.36 -26.54
N ILE A 61 -9.20 -3.17 -26.07
CA ILE A 61 -10.00 -1.94 -26.22
C ILE A 61 -10.20 -1.61 -27.70
N ALA A 62 -9.16 -1.70 -28.53
CA ALA A 62 -9.25 -1.43 -29.97
C ALA A 62 -10.16 -2.42 -30.70
N GLN A 63 -10.22 -3.67 -30.25
CA GLN A 63 -11.11 -4.71 -30.78
C GLN A 63 -12.56 -4.57 -30.28
N GLY A 64 -12.80 -3.68 -29.31
CA GLY A 64 -14.11 -3.48 -28.70
C GLY A 64 -14.46 -4.55 -27.66
N ASP A 65 -13.46 -5.30 -27.18
CA ASP A 65 -13.64 -6.28 -26.14
C ASP A 65 -13.97 -5.58 -24.83
N VAL A 66 -15.17 -5.86 -24.32
CA VAL A 66 -15.59 -5.42 -23.00
C VAL A 66 -15.23 -6.54 -22.04
N ALA A 67 -14.33 -6.25 -21.10
CA ALA A 67 -14.01 -7.21 -20.05
C ALA A 67 -15.32 -7.67 -19.35
N PRO A 68 -15.51 -8.98 -19.13
CA PRO A 68 -16.69 -9.50 -18.43
C PRO A 68 -16.73 -9.11 -16.95
N TRP A 69 -15.69 -8.41 -16.48
CA TRP A 69 -15.56 -7.95 -15.12
C TRP A 69 -16.51 -6.78 -14.83
N ASN A 70 -17.37 -6.99 -13.85
CA ASN A 70 -18.27 -5.98 -13.32
C ASN A 70 -17.65 -5.38 -12.04
N LYS A 71 -17.23 -4.11 -12.11
CA LYS A 71 -16.67 -3.36 -10.98
C LYS A 71 -17.55 -3.42 -9.74
N ASP A 72 -18.87 -3.28 -9.90
CA ASP A 72 -19.81 -3.26 -8.77
C ASP A 72 -19.88 -4.63 -8.09
N ALA A 73 -19.81 -5.72 -8.87
CA ALA A 73 -19.75 -7.07 -8.33
C ALA A 73 -18.46 -7.32 -7.53
N PHE A 74 -17.32 -6.84 -8.04
CA PHE A 74 -16.04 -6.95 -7.36
C PHE A 74 -15.99 -6.12 -6.06
N LEU A 75 -16.49 -4.88 -6.08
CA LEU A 75 -16.54 -4.04 -4.88
C LEU A 75 -17.50 -4.63 -3.83
N ALA A 76 -18.61 -5.22 -4.27
CA ALA A 76 -19.53 -5.93 -3.37
C ALA A 76 -18.86 -7.13 -2.70
N GLU A 77 -18.09 -7.92 -3.45
CA GLU A 77 -17.33 -9.06 -2.91
C GLU A 77 -16.26 -8.61 -1.89
N MET A 78 -15.49 -7.57 -2.22
CA MET A 78 -14.47 -7.01 -1.32
C MET A 78 -15.07 -6.49 -0.01
N HIS A 79 -16.22 -5.81 -0.09
CA HIS A 79 -16.94 -5.35 1.12
C HIS A 79 -17.51 -6.51 1.94
N GLN A 80 -17.93 -7.62 1.32
CA GLN A 80 -18.37 -8.81 2.05
C GLN A 80 -17.20 -9.52 2.74
N GLN A 81 -16.04 -9.62 2.09
CA GLN A 81 -14.86 -10.29 2.64
C GLN A 81 -14.18 -9.49 3.76
N HIS A 82 -14.25 -8.15 3.73
CA HIS A 82 -13.55 -7.28 4.70
C HIS A 82 -14.47 -6.48 5.63
N GLY A 83 -15.79 -6.49 5.42
CA GLY A 83 -16.77 -5.76 6.22
C GLY A 83 -17.40 -6.55 7.38
N GLY A 84 -16.98 -7.81 7.59
CA GLY A 84 -17.45 -8.66 8.68
C GLY A 84 -16.52 -8.63 9.89
N ARG A 85 -16.54 -7.55 10.67
CA ARG A 85 -16.08 -7.54 12.07
C ARG A 85 -17.06 -6.76 12.92
#